data_AF-A0A554I7B8-F1
#
_entry.id   AF-A0A554I7B8-F1
#
_cell.length_a   1.000
_cell.length_b   1.000
_cell.length_c   1.000
_cell.angle_alpha   90.00
_cell.angle_beta   90.00
_cell.angle_gamma   90.00
#
_symmetry.space_group_name_H-M   'P 1'
#
loop_
_entity.id
_entity.type
_entity.pdbx_description
1 polymer ?
#
loop_
_entity_poly.entity_id
_entity_poly.type
_entity_poly.pdbx_seq_one_letter_code
_entity_poly.pdbx_strand_id
1 'polypeptide(L)'
;MFWVHIISLIFSGCVIVSADHDALLWLRGKKETLNPSRVELFHILTWIGLTALIITGFFLFYPARNFLIKSPIFILKMIFVAILVGNGFVIGSLSHIAKTRSFSSLQKGERVALFISGALSTVSWIGATITAFFIFD
;
A
#
# COMPACT_ATOMS: atom_id res chain seq x y z
N MET A 1 20.42 5.30 7.59
CA MET A 1 19.04 4.76 7.67
C MET A 1 18.01 5.70 7.07
N PHE A 2 18.02 7.00 7.37
CA PHE A 2 17.07 7.95 6.81
C PHE A 2 16.99 7.94 5.27
N TRP A 3 18.12 8.09 4.57
CA TRP A 3 18.12 8.09 3.10
C TRP A 3 17.62 6.78 2.49
N VAL A 4 17.97 5.64 3.11
CA VAL A 4 17.47 4.33 2.67
C VAL A 4 15.94 4.28 2.83
N HIS A 5 15.40 4.79 3.93
CA HIS A 5 13.95 4.88 4.15
C HIS A 5 13.26 5.73 3.07
N ILE A 6 13.82 6.90 2.73
CA ILE A 6 13.28 7.77 1.68
C ILE A 6 13.34 7.12 0.30
N ILE A 7 14.45 6.45 -0.04
CA ILE A 7 14.56 5.71 -1.30
C ILE A 7 13.53 4.58 -1.35
N SER A 8 13.36 3.82 -0.26
CA SER A 8 12.32 2.79 -0.16
C SER A 8 10.90 3.36 -0.30
N LEU A 9 10.65 4.57 0.21
CA LEU A 9 9.37 5.26 0.07
C LEU A 9 9.11 5.64 -1.38
N ILE A 10 10.08 6.27 -2.05
CA ILE A 10 9.98 6.66 -3.47
C ILE A 10 9.77 5.41 -4.34
N PHE A 11 10.57 4.37 -4.11
CA PHE A 11 10.45 3.10 -4.80
C PHE A 11 9.04 2.50 -4.64
N SER A 12 8.54 2.40 -3.40
CA SER A 12 7.20 1.87 -3.12
C SER A 12 6.13 2.72 -3.81
N GLY A 13 6.24 4.05 -3.71
CA GLY A 13 5.33 5.00 -4.36
C GLY A 13 5.25 4.79 -5.88
N CYS A 14 6.39 4.65 -6.56
CA CYS A 14 6.44 4.38 -8.00
C CYS A 14 5.75 3.05 -8.36
N VAL A 15 5.99 1.99 -7.58
CA VAL A 15 5.35 0.67 -7.78
C VAL A 15 3.83 0.78 -7.61
N ILE A 16 3.38 1.43 -6.55
CA ILE A 16 1.95 1.59 -6.24
C ILE A 16 1.24 2.40 -7.32
N VAL A 17 1.80 3.55 -7.73
CA VAL A 17 1.22 4.38 -8.80
C VAL A 17 1.12 3.60 -10.11
N SER A 18 2.12 2.77 -10.41
CA SER A 18 2.11 1.91 -11.61
C SER A 18 1.03 0.83 -11.54
N ALA A 19 0.87 0.20 -10.36
CA ALA A 19 -0.16 -0.81 -10.12
C ALA A 19 -1.58 -0.20 -10.16
N ASP A 20 -1.77 0.94 -9.51
CA ASP A 20 -3.04 1.67 -9.45
C ASP A 20 -3.45 2.17 -10.84
N HIS A 21 -2.50 2.61 -11.67
CA HIS A 21 -2.78 2.96 -13.06
C HIS A 21 -3.36 1.77 -13.84
N ASP A 22 -2.77 0.57 -13.71
CA ASP A 22 -3.30 -0.64 -14.33
C ASP A 22 -4.69 -1.02 -13.79
N ALA A 23 -4.87 -0.95 -12.47
CA ALA A 23 -6.16 -1.19 -11.83
C ALA A 23 -7.24 -0.21 -12.33
N LEU A 24 -6.92 1.09 -12.44
CA LEU A 24 -7.84 2.11 -12.94
C LEU A 24 -8.23 1.87 -14.41
N LEU A 25 -7.30 1.41 -15.25
CA LEU A 25 -7.63 1.04 -16.62
C LEU A 25 -8.61 -0.14 -16.68
N TRP A 26 -8.43 -1.13 -15.81
CA TRP A 26 -9.35 -2.27 -15.70
C TRP A 26 -10.71 -1.88 -15.12
N LEU A 27 -10.75 -1.06 -14.06
CA LEU A 27 -12.00 -0.54 -13.48
C LEU A 27 -12.81 0.28 -14.51
N ARG A 28 -12.14 1.01 -15.40
CA ARG A 28 -12.77 1.79 -16.47
C ARG A 28 -13.20 0.94 -17.68
N GLY A 29 -12.95 -0.37 -17.66
CA GLY A 29 -13.21 -1.26 -18.80
C GLY A 29 -12.28 -1.05 -19.98
N LYS A 30 -11.18 -0.30 -19.82
CA LYS A 30 -10.14 -0.14 -20.87
C LYS A 30 -9.24 -1.36 -20.99
N LYS A 31 -9.25 -2.23 -19.98
CA LYS A 31 -8.63 -3.56 -19.97
C LYS A 31 -9.66 -4.57 -19.48
N GLU A 32 -9.85 -5.65 -20.23
CA GLU A 32 -10.74 -6.75 -19.82
C GLU A 32 -10.18 -7.49 -18.61
N THR A 33 -8.88 -7.79 -18.58
CA THR A 33 -8.21 -8.43 -17.45
C THR A 33 -6.84 -7.81 -17.23
N LEU A 34 -6.30 -7.99 -16.03
CA LEU A 34 -4.93 -7.61 -15.71
C LEU A 34 -3.94 -8.74 -16.05
N ASN A 35 -2.76 -8.37 -16.54
CA ASN A 35 -1.70 -9.33 -16.82
C ASN A 35 -1.22 -9.99 -15.50
N PRO A 36 -1.32 -11.33 -15.35
CA PRO A 36 -0.97 -12.02 -14.13
C PRO A 36 0.45 -11.78 -13.63
N SER A 37 1.43 -11.85 -14.53
CA SER A 37 2.85 -11.67 -14.19
C SER A 37 3.14 -10.25 -13.72
N ARG A 38 2.51 -9.24 -14.32
CA ARG A 38 2.64 -7.84 -13.85
C ARG A 38 2.01 -7.63 -12.48
N VAL A 39 0.82 -8.18 -12.26
CA VAL A 39 0.13 -8.07 -10.96
C VAL A 39 0.96 -8.73 -9.86
N GLU A 40 1.49 -9.92 -10.11
CA GLU A 40 2.37 -10.64 -9.18
C GLU A 40 3.67 -9.88 -8.93
N LEU A 41 4.31 -9.36 -9.99
CA LEU A 41 5.51 -8.54 -9.86
C LEU A 41 5.24 -7.30 -8.99
N PHE A 42 4.18 -6.54 -9.25
CA PHE A 42 3.85 -5.38 -8.43
C PHE A 42 3.54 -5.74 -6.99
N HIS A 43 2.87 -6.88 -6.76
CA HIS A 43 2.61 -7.37 -5.41
C HIS A 43 3.91 -7.67 -4.64
N ILE A 44 4.84 -8.38 -5.28
CA ILE A 44 6.16 -8.70 -4.71
C ILE A 44 6.97 -7.42 -4.46
N LEU A 45 7.05 -6.52 -5.44
CA LEU A 45 7.79 -5.27 -5.30
C LEU A 45 7.20 -4.37 -4.21
N THR A 46 5.87 -4.34 -4.07
CA THR A 46 5.20 -3.62 -2.98
C THR A 46 5.58 -4.20 -1.62
N TRP A 47 5.61 -5.53 -1.49
CA TRP A 47 6.05 -6.19 -0.25
C TRP A 47 7.53 -5.93 0.07
N ILE A 48 8.40 -5.96 -0.94
CA ILE A 48 9.82 -5.62 -0.78
C ILE A 48 9.95 -4.18 -0.27
N GLY A 49 9.26 -3.23 -0.91
CA GLY A 49 9.28 -1.82 -0.54
C GLY A 49 8.73 -1.57 0.87
N LEU A 50 7.57 -2.15 1.19
CA LEU A 50 6.94 -2.04 2.51
C LEU A 50 7.81 -2.66 3.61
N THR A 51 8.40 -3.82 3.35
CA THR A 51 9.30 -4.49 4.31
C THR A 51 10.56 -3.64 4.55
N ALA A 52 11.15 -3.09 3.49
CA ALA A 52 12.29 -2.18 3.61
C ALA A 52 11.93 -0.92 4.42
N LEU A 53 10.75 -0.35 4.20
CA LEU A 53 10.23 0.78 4.98
C LEU A 53 10.04 0.45 6.46
N ILE A 54 9.49 -0.72 6.78
CA ILE A 54 9.32 -1.18 8.16
C ILE A 54 10.66 -1.36 8.85
N ILE A 55 11.61 -2.06 8.22
CA ILE A 55 12.95 -2.31 8.77
C ILE A 55 13.68 -0.99 9.01
N THR A 56 13.78 -0.15 7.97
CA THR A 56 14.48 1.14 8.09
C THR A 56 13.77 2.09 9.05
N GLY A 57 12.43 2.07 9.08
CA GLY A 57 11.61 2.84 10.02
C GLY A 57 11.83 2.40 11.47
N PHE A 58 12.00 1.10 11.72
CA PHE A 58 12.35 0.59 13.05
C PHE A 58 13.70 1.15 13.52
N PHE A 59 14.72 1.17 12.66
CA PHE A 59 16.02 1.77 13.00
C PHE A 59 15.94 3.28 13.27
N LEU A 60 15.04 4.00 12.60
CA LEU A 60 14.76 5.41 12.87
C LEU A 60 13.98 5.61 14.18
N PHE A 61 13.07 4.71 14.50
CA PHE A 61 12.26 4.73 15.71
C PHE A 61 13.08 4.43 16.97
N TYR A 62 13.97 3.44 16.92
CA TYR A 62 14.68 2.92 18.09
C TYR A 62 15.37 3.98 18.99
N PRO A 63 16.12 4.96 18.44
CA PRO A 63 16.75 6.00 19.26
C PRO A 63 15.73 6.95 19.91
N ALA A 64 14.60 7.22 19.27
CA ALA A 64 13.58 8.17 19.73
C ALA A 64 12.34 7.50 20.36
N ARG A 65 12.39 6.18 20.60
CA ARG A 65 11.23 5.37 21.00
C ARG A 65 10.44 5.90 22.19
N ASN A 66 11.12 6.42 23.21
CA ASN A 66 10.48 6.91 24.45
C ASN A 66 9.60 8.13 24.20
N PHE A 67 9.94 8.94 23.20
CA PHE A 67 9.15 10.07 22.74
C PHE A 67 8.05 9.59 21.77
N LEU A 68 8.44 8.81 20.75
CA LEU A 68 7.55 8.40 19.67
C LEU A 68 6.37 7.55 20.13
N ILE A 69 6.55 6.62 21.08
CA ILE A 69 5.46 5.77 21.59
C ILE A 69 4.34 6.62 22.24
N LYS A 70 4.67 7.81 22.75
CA LYS A 70 3.71 8.72 23.39
C LYS A 70 3.06 9.70 22.39
N SER A 71 3.58 9.80 21.17
CA SER A 71 3.05 10.70 20.14
C SER A 71 1.79 10.11 19.50
N PRO A 72 0.61 10.77 19.61
CA PRO A 72 -0.60 10.31 18.93
C PRO A 72 -0.42 10.23 17.42
N ILE A 73 0.38 11.13 16.83
CA ILE A 73 0.66 11.16 15.40
C ILE A 73 1.49 9.93 14.98
N PHE A 74 2.47 9.53 15.81
CA PHE A 74 3.22 8.30 15.57
C PHE A 74 2.31 7.06 15.67
N ILE A 75 1.42 7.00 16.66
CA ILE A 75 0.44 5.90 16.79
C ILE A 75 -0.46 5.83 15.54
N LEU A 76 -0.99 6.96 15.08
CA LEU A 76 -1.80 7.04 13.86
C LEU A 76 -1.02 6.56 12.63
N LYS A 77 0.25 6.96 12.49
CA LYS A 77 1.13 6.45 11.42
C LYS A 77 1.26 4.93 11.48
N MET A 78 1.46 4.36 12.66
CA MET A 78 1.57 2.91 12.83
C MET A 78 0.27 2.17 12.52
N ILE A 79 -0.89 2.78 12.77
CA ILE A 79 -2.20 2.24 12.35
C ILE A 79 -2.26 2.17 10.81
N PHE A 80 -1.86 3.22 10.10
CA PHE A 80 -1.81 3.18 8.63
C PHE A 80 -0.86 2.09 8.13
N VAL A 81 0.32 1.95 8.73
CA VAL A 81 1.27 0.87 8.38
C VAL A 81 0.64 -0.51 8.62
N ALA A 82 -0.07 -0.71 9.73
CA ALA A 82 -0.77 -1.96 10.02
C ALA A 82 -1.88 -2.25 9.00
N ILE A 83 -2.65 -1.23 8.59
CA ILE A 83 -3.66 -1.35 7.54
C ILE A 83 -3.00 -1.73 6.21
N LEU A 84 -1.86 -1.14 5.84
CA LEU A 84 -1.13 -1.49 4.62
C LEU A 84 -0.67 -2.96 4.61
N VAL A 85 -0.11 -3.43 5.73
CA VAL A 85 0.31 -4.83 5.87
C VAL A 85 -0.89 -5.77 5.75
N GLY A 86 -1.98 -5.49 6.47
CA GLY A 86 -3.21 -6.28 6.40
C GLY A 86 -3.83 -6.28 5.00
N ASN A 87 -3.90 -5.11 4.36
CA ASN A 87 -4.43 -4.95 3.02
C ASN A 87 -3.56 -5.67 1.97
N GLY A 88 -2.24 -5.77 2.19
CA GLY A 88 -1.35 -6.59 1.36
C GLY A 88 -1.82 -8.04 1.26
N PHE A 89 -2.19 -8.66 2.37
CA PHE A 89 -2.74 -10.03 2.35
C PHE A 89 -4.10 -10.10 1.65
N VAL A 90 -4.99 -9.14 1.92
CA VAL A 90 -6.33 -9.08 1.33
C VAL A 90 -6.24 -8.95 -0.19
N ILE A 91 -5.49 -7.97 -0.69
CA ILE A 91 -5.35 -7.74 -2.14
C ILE A 91 -4.65 -8.91 -2.83
N GLY A 92 -3.75 -9.63 -2.15
CA GLY A 92 -3.15 -10.86 -2.65
C GLY A 92 -4.21 -11.86 -3.10
N SER A 93 -5.23 -12.11 -2.26
CA SER A 93 -6.35 -13.01 -2.59
C SER A 93 -7.32 -12.41 -3.62
N LEU A 94 -7.68 -11.13 -3.48
CA LEU A 94 -8.61 -10.46 -4.40
C LEU A 94 -8.04 -10.27 -5.81
N SER A 95 -6.71 -10.17 -5.94
CA SER A 95 -6.04 -9.95 -7.23
C SER A 95 -6.33 -11.04 -8.27
N HIS A 96 -6.64 -12.27 -7.83
CA HIS A 96 -7.05 -13.35 -8.72
C HIS A 96 -8.29 -13.00 -9.54
N ILE A 97 -9.21 -12.22 -8.98
CA ILE A 97 -10.43 -11.77 -9.65
C ILE A 97 -10.07 -10.89 -10.85
N ALA A 98 -9.23 -9.88 -10.65
CA ALA A 98 -8.83 -8.95 -11.70
C ALA A 98 -7.97 -9.58 -12.81
N LYS A 99 -7.29 -10.70 -12.50
CA LYS A 99 -6.50 -11.49 -13.47
C LYS A 99 -7.36 -12.35 -14.40
N THR A 100 -8.57 -12.72 -13.97
CA THR A 100 -9.39 -13.75 -14.65
C THR A 100 -10.71 -13.21 -15.20
N ARG A 101 -11.19 -12.08 -14.68
CA ARG A 101 -12.52 -11.54 -15.00
C ARG A 101 -12.48 -10.04 -15.25
N SER A 102 -13.39 -9.58 -16.09
CA SER A 102 -13.60 -8.16 -16.34
C SER A 102 -14.42 -7.51 -15.24
N PHE A 103 -14.15 -6.23 -14.98
CA PHE A 103 -14.81 -5.51 -13.89
C PHE A 103 -16.33 -5.46 -14.05
N SER A 104 -16.82 -5.35 -15.30
CA SER A 104 -18.24 -5.35 -15.65
C SER A 104 -18.94 -6.69 -15.38
N SER A 105 -18.19 -7.79 -15.35
CA SER A 105 -18.72 -9.13 -15.05
C SER A 105 -18.84 -9.44 -13.54
N LEU A 106 -18.25 -8.61 -12.68
CA LEU A 106 -18.20 -8.88 -11.24
C LEU A 106 -19.52 -8.65 -10.52
N GLN A 107 -19.76 -9.45 -9.49
CA GLN A 107 -20.88 -9.24 -8.57
C GLN A 107 -20.65 -7.98 -7.72
N LYS A 108 -21.74 -7.35 -7.25
CA LYS A 108 -21.68 -6.12 -6.46
C LYS A 108 -20.76 -6.25 -5.23
N GLY A 109 -20.79 -7.38 -4.53
CA GLY A 109 -19.94 -7.64 -3.37
C GLY A 109 -18.44 -7.66 -3.71
N GLU A 110 -18.06 -8.30 -4.82
CA GLU A 110 -16.67 -8.37 -5.28
C GLU A 110 -16.14 -6.98 -5.67
N ARG A 111 -16.97 -6.18 -6.35
CA ARG A 111 -16.62 -4.80 -6.71
C ARG A 111 -16.39 -3.94 -5.46
N VAL A 112 -17.28 -4.04 -4.48
CA VAL A 112 -17.17 -3.29 -3.22
C VAL A 112 -15.90 -3.70 -2.46
N ALA A 113 -15.61 -5.00 -2.36
CA ALA A 113 -14.40 -5.49 -1.70
C ALA A 113 -13.11 -4.94 -2.34
N LEU A 114 -13.02 -4.99 -3.67
CA LEU A 114 -11.88 -4.44 -4.41
C LEU A 114 -11.75 -2.93 -4.24
N PHE A 115 -12.87 -2.22 -4.27
CA PHE A 115 -12.88 -0.76 -4.13
C PHE A 115 -12.47 -0.32 -2.71
N ILE A 116 -13.00 -0.97 -1.68
CA ILE A 116 -12.62 -0.72 -0.28
C ILE A 116 -11.14 -1.02 -0.06
N SER A 117 -10.65 -2.16 -0.56
CA SER A 117 -9.24 -2.54 -0.43
C SER A 117 -8.32 -1.52 -1.12
N GLY A 118 -8.68 -1.06 -2.32
CA GLY A 118 -7.96 0.01 -3.02
C GLY A 118 -7.96 1.32 -2.22
N ALA A 119 -9.14 1.77 -1.78
CA ALA A 119 -9.29 3.02 -1.02
C ALA A 119 -8.50 3.00 0.31
N LEU A 120 -8.57 1.91 1.06
CA LEU A 120 -7.80 1.74 2.30
C LEU A 120 -6.29 1.79 2.04
N SER A 121 -5.82 1.18 0.94
CA SER A 121 -4.42 1.26 0.52
C SER A 121 -4.00 2.70 0.25
N THR A 122 -4.74 3.42 -0.61
CA THR A 122 -4.42 4.80 -1.00
C THR A 122 -4.41 5.74 0.20
N VAL A 123 -5.46 5.67 1.03
CA VAL A 123 -5.56 6.50 2.26
C VAL A 123 -4.42 6.19 3.22
N SER A 124 -4.05 4.92 3.38
CA SER A 124 -3.01 4.53 4.33
C SER A 124 -1.61 4.91 3.84
N TRP A 125 -1.30 4.78 2.55
CA TRP A 125 -0.03 5.24 1.98
C TRP A 125 0.13 6.76 2.11
N ILE A 126 -0.91 7.51 1.77
CA ILE A 126 -0.91 8.98 1.89
C ILE A 126 -0.84 9.37 3.38
N GLY A 127 -1.67 8.77 4.22
CA GLY A 127 -1.75 9.04 5.65
C GLY A 127 -0.43 8.76 6.37
N ALA A 128 0.19 7.60 6.13
CA ALA A 128 1.50 7.25 6.70
C ALA A 128 2.61 8.20 6.25
N THR A 129 2.52 8.71 5.02
CA THR A 129 3.48 9.68 4.47
C THR A 129 3.29 11.06 5.09
N ILE A 130 2.05 11.58 5.12
CA ILE A 130 1.74 12.90 5.68
C ILE A 130 2.07 12.94 7.17
N THR A 131 1.61 11.95 7.95
CA THR A 131 1.91 11.88 9.39
C THR A 131 3.40 11.86 9.70
N ALA A 132 4.24 11.36 8.77
CA ALA A 132 5.69 11.40 8.94
C ALA A 132 6.27 12.82 9.06
N PHE A 133 5.66 13.81 8.39
CA PHE A 133 6.12 15.19 8.42
C PHE A 133 5.76 15.91 9.74
N PHE A 134 4.71 15.47 10.43
CA PHE A 134 4.20 16.10 11.65
C PHE A 134 4.58 15.35 12.94
N ILE A 135 5.40 14.30 12.87
CA ILE A 135 5.70 13.45 14.04
C ILE A 135 6.51 14.19 15.14
N PHE A 136 7.25 15.23 14.76
CA PHE A 136 8.15 15.98 15.65
C PHE A 136 7.67 17.41 15.91
N ASP A 137 6.48 17.78 15.43
CA ASP A 137 5.79 19.02 15.77
C ASP A 137 5.08 18.88 17.13
#